data_AF-A0A326GG32-F1
#
_entry.id   AF-A0A326GG32-F1
#
_cell.length_a   1.000
_cell.length_b   1.000
_cell.length_c   1.000
_cell.angle_alpha   90.00
_cell.angle_beta   90.00
_cell.angle_gamma   90.00
#
_symmetry.space_group_name_H-M   'P 1'
#
loop_
_entity.id
_entity.type
_entity.pdbx_description
1 polymer ?
#
loop_
_entity_poly.entity_id
_entity_poly.type
_entity_poly.pdbx_seq_one_letter_code
_entity_poly.pdbx_strand_id
1 'polypeptide(L)'
;MSVALCAADFGMDQRKARAYAQGMLLHNQSMLADRSSVSPEDGMGSASAALPSHVRIGDGIDALRCIRSADVNLAIWRRSYPDVAIAEVILDAVDDVAMVQPVEEIATTLPDELATAGYPTAIARLLAADVATLASALATIVGVTRVSIRLDVVETDACRRFHADYVTARLICTYVGPGTQWLTAADAAALGEGAAVDSLVVRSLSTGDVGMFKGKTWAPDAPIVHRSPPILTTGERRLLLVIDPAP
;
A
#
# COMPACT_ATOMS: atom_id res chain seq x y z
N MET A 1 -5.38 -34.60 8.47
CA MET A 1 -6.32 -34.77 7.35
C MET A 1 -5.56 -34.51 6.05
N SER A 2 -5.67 -35.43 5.09
CA SER A 2 -4.76 -35.55 3.94
C SER A 2 -4.86 -34.37 2.96
N VAL A 3 -3.70 -33.89 2.49
CA VAL A 3 -3.45 -32.79 1.54
C VAL A 3 -4.19 -32.98 0.20
N ALA A 4 -4.69 -34.18 -0.08
CA ALA A 4 -5.37 -34.53 -1.32
C ALA A 4 -6.81 -33.97 -1.47
N LEU A 5 -7.45 -33.47 -0.40
CA LEU A 5 -8.83 -32.96 -0.49
C LEU A 5 -8.94 -31.47 -0.81
N CYS A 6 -7.87 -30.67 -0.77
CA CYS A 6 -7.95 -29.22 -1.03
C CYS A 6 -7.86 -28.86 -2.52
N ALA A 7 -7.37 -29.76 -3.38
CA ALA A 7 -7.09 -29.43 -4.79
C ALA A 7 -8.33 -29.42 -5.70
N ALA A 8 -9.48 -29.95 -5.26
CA ALA A 8 -10.66 -30.07 -6.09
C ALA A 8 -11.58 -28.82 -6.06
N ASP A 9 -11.49 -27.98 -5.03
CA ASP A 9 -12.41 -26.85 -4.82
C ASP A 9 -11.93 -25.52 -5.44
N PHE A 10 -10.69 -25.45 -5.95
CA PHE A 10 -10.04 -24.18 -6.35
C PHE A 10 -9.68 -24.04 -7.84
N GLY A 11 -10.02 -25.01 -8.70
CA GLY A 11 -9.80 -24.90 -10.16
C GLY A 11 -8.34 -24.65 -10.61
N MET A 12 -7.35 -24.92 -9.74
CA MET A 12 -5.94 -24.66 -10.00
C MET A 12 -5.30 -25.80 -10.82
N ASP A 13 -4.47 -25.46 -11.82
CA ASP A 13 -3.58 -26.44 -12.47
C ASP A 13 -2.67 -27.11 -11.43
N GLN A 14 -2.50 -28.42 -11.53
CA GLN A 14 -1.63 -29.30 -10.74
C GLN A 14 -0.22 -28.72 -10.48
N ARG A 15 0.34 -27.95 -11.44
CA ARG A 15 1.63 -27.28 -11.24
C ARG A 15 1.56 -26.13 -10.23
N LYS A 16 0.51 -25.30 -10.28
CA LYS A 16 0.29 -24.18 -9.33
C LYS A 16 -0.12 -24.71 -7.94
N ALA A 17 -0.93 -25.77 -7.88
CA ALA A 17 -1.30 -26.42 -6.62
C ALA A 17 -0.09 -26.99 -5.85
N ARG A 18 0.90 -27.53 -6.57
CA ARG A 18 2.16 -28.02 -5.97
C ARG A 18 3.02 -26.89 -5.40
N ALA A 19 3.14 -25.77 -6.13
CA ALA A 19 3.88 -24.61 -5.64
C ALA A 19 3.24 -24.03 -4.37
N TYR A 20 1.91 -23.92 -4.33
CA TYR A 20 1.16 -23.47 -3.16
C TYR A 20 1.36 -24.38 -1.93
N ALA A 21 1.23 -25.70 -2.11
CA ALA A 21 1.42 -26.67 -1.03
C ALA A 21 2.87 -26.67 -0.50
N GLN A 22 3.86 -26.48 -1.38
CA GLN A 22 5.27 -26.44 -1.01
C GLN A 22 5.64 -25.14 -0.27
N GLY A 23 5.05 -24.00 -0.66
CA GLY A 23 5.21 -22.72 0.04
C GLY A 23 4.67 -22.75 1.48
N MET A 24 3.48 -23.34 1.68
CA MET A 24 2.88 -23.49 3.01
C MET A 24 3.71 -24.36 3.97
N LEU A 25 4.35 -25.41 3.46
CA LEU A 25 5.19 -26.31 4.27
C LEU A 25 6.50 -25.65 4.73
N LEU A 26 7.09 -24.80 3.89
CA LEU A 26 8.32 -24.08 4.21
C LEU A 26 8.07 -22.94 5.21
N HIS A 27 6.92 -22.25 5.11
CA HIS A 27 6.56 -21.17 6.04
C HIS A 27 6.35 -21.68 7.48
N ASN A 28 5.66 -22.83 7.64
CA ASN A 28 5.43 -23.44 8.96
C ASN A 28 6.69 -23.95 9.65
N GLN A 29 7.72 -24.36 8.90
CA GLN A 29 9.00 -24.78 9.49
C GLN A 29 9.82 -23.59 10.00
N SER A 30 9.69 -22.41 9.39
CA SER A 30 10.38 -21.19 9.85
C SER A 30 9.80 -20.63 11.16
N MET A 31 8.47 -20.73 11.34
CA MET A 31 7.76 -20.19 12.52
C MET A 31 8.02 -20.97 13.82
N LEU A 32 8.48 -22.23 13.74
CA LEU A 32 8.77 -23.06 14.92
C LEU A 32 10.20 -22.88 15.44
N ALA A 33 11.10 -22.26 14.69
CA ALA A 33 12.52 -22.11 15.05
C ALA A 33 12.84 -20.82 15.83
N ASP A 34 11.93 -19.85 15.90
CA ASP A 34 12.22 -18.49 16.39
C ASP A 34 11.77 -18.21 17.85
N ARG A 35 11.36 -19.24 18.60
CA ARG A 35 10.76 -19.07 19.94
C ARG A 35 11.67 -19.31 21.14
N SER A 36 12.99 -19.27 20.97
CA SER A 36 13.90 -19.45 22.11
C SER A 36 15.11 -18.53 22.06
N SER A 37 14.97 -17.31 22.60
CA SER A 37 15.92 -16.65 23.53
C SER A 37 15.83 -15.12 23.46
N VAL A 38 15.22 -14.47 24.46
CA VAL A 38 15.51 -13.05 24.79
C VAL A 38 15.41 -12.86 26.30
N SER A 39 16.53 -12.47 26.92
CA SER A 39 16.63 -11.94 28.29
C SER A 39 16.50 -10.40 28.26
N PRO A 40 16.11 -9.74 29.36
CA PRO A 40 15.72 -8.33 29.34
C PRO A 40 16.90 -7.42 29.70
N GLU A 41 17.24 -6.46 28.84
CA GLU A 41 18.00 -5.28 29.25
C GLU A 41 17.38 -3.99 28.66
N ASP A 42 16.96 -3.16 29.60
CA ASP A 42 16.96 -1.70 29.68
C ASP A 42 16.40 -0.86 28.52
N GLY A 43 15.22 -0.31 28.80
CA GLY A 43 14.50 0.64 27.98
C GLY A 43 15.20 1.99 27.87
N MET A 44 15.49 2.37 26.63
CA MET A 44 15.64 3.75 26.23
C MET A 44 14.36 4.15 25.50
N GLY A 45 13.50 4.90 26.21
CA GLY A 45 12.25 5.40 25.67
C GLY A 45 12.49 6.27 24.44
N SER A 46 12.13 5.77 23.27
CA SER A 46 12.02 6.55 22.04
C SER A 46 10.96 7.63 22.24
N ALA A 47 11.40 8.88 22.35
CA ALA A 47 10.51 10.03 22.29
C ALA A 47 9.85 10.03 20.92
N SER A 48 8.54 9.73 20.87
CA SER A 48 7.74 9.86 19.66
C SER A 48 7.82 11.33 19.20
N ALA A 49 8.59 11.58 18.13
CA ALA A 49 8.68 12.90 17.54
C ALA A 49 7.27 13.35 17.15
N ALA A 50 6.88 14.56 17.59
CA ALA A 50 5.56 15.11 17.30
C ALA A 50 5.27 15.07 15.80
N LEU A 51 4.04 14.72 15.45
CA LEU A 51 3.62 14.68 14.05
C LEU A 51 3.75 16.08 13.41
N PRO A 52 4.28 16.17 12.18
CA PRO A 52 4.35 17.45 11.48
C PRO A 52 2.97 18.10 11.33
N SER A 53 2.88 19.42 11.44
CA SER A 53 1.63 20.17 11.41
C SER A 53 0.82 20.02 10.11
N HIS A 54 1.43 19.54 9.03
CA HIS A 54 0.81 19.30 7.73
C HIS A 54 0.40 17.84 7.49
N VAL A 55 0.52 17.01 8.52
CA VAL A 55 0.14 15.61 8.49
C VAL A 55 -0.99 15.39 9.48
N ARG A 56 -1.99 14.60 9.10
CA ARG A 56 -3.06 14.14 9.99
C ARG A 56 -3.10 12.63 9.96
N ILE A 57 -3.21 12.02 11.14
CA ILE A 57 -3.38 10.57 11.29
C ILE A 57 -4.67 10.32 12.08
N GLY A 58 -5.47 9.36 11.65
CA GLY A 58 -6.60 8.87 12.42
C GLY A 58 -6.87 7.39 12.15
N ASP A 59 -7.75 6.80 12.95
CA ASP A 59 -7.98 5.34 12.95
C ASP A 59 -9.22 4.93 12.12
N GLY A 60 -9.80 5.87 11.37
CA GLY A 60 -10.96 5.64 10.51
C GLY A 60 -10.82 6.31 9.14
N ILE A 61 -11.59 5.83 8.17
CA ILE A 61 -11.60 6.34 6.79
C ILE A 61 -11.87 7.85 6.71
N ASP A 62 -12.64 8.39 7.66
CA ASP A 62 -12.95 9.81 7.75
C ASP A 62 -11.71 10.69 7.98
N ALA A 63 -10.62 10.11 8.51
CA ALA A 63 -9.34 10.81 8.66
C ALA A 63 -8.80 11.32 7.31
N LEU A 64 -9.11 10.63 6.21
CA LEU A 64 -8.69 11.02 4.86
C LEU A 64 -9.31 12.34 4.42
N ARG A 65 -10.49 12.72 4.95
CA ARG A 65 -11.18 13.98 4.60
C ARG A 65 -10.38 15.22 5.02
N CYS A 66 -9.52 15.09 6.03
CA CYS A 66 -8.64 16.16 6.48
C CYS A 66 -7.74 16.70 5.35
N ILE A 67 -7.50 15.93 4.28
CA ILE A 67 -6.72 16.39 3.12
C ILE A 67 -7.31 17.66 2.47
N ARG A 68 -8.62 17.90 2.63
CA ARG A 68 -9.28 19.09 2.09
C ARG A 68 -8.83 20.39 2.75
N SER A 69 -8.33 20.31 3.99
CA SER A 69 -7.80 21.48 4.68
C SER A 69 -6.53 21.98 3.98
N ALA A 70 -6.38 23.30 3.86
CA ALA A 70 -5.28 23.91 3.12
C ALA A 70 -3.90 23.61 3.75
N ASP A 71 -3.87 23.42 5.06
CA ASP A 71 -2.68 23.13 5.86
C ASP A 71 -2.29 21.64 5.89
N VAL A 72 -3.10 20.74 5.33
CA VAL A 72 -2.84 19.29 5.35
C VAL A 72 -2.37 18.84 3.97
N ASN A 73 -1.19 18.24 3.90
CA ASN A 73 -0.60 17.73 2.65
C ASN A 73 -0.59 16.19 2.61
N LEU A 74 -0.70 15.55 3.77
CA LEU A 74 -0.84 14.10 3.91
C LEU A 74 -1.87 13.77 4.99
N ALA A 75 -2.88 13.00 4.62
CA ALA A 75 -3.83 12.41 5.57
C ALA A 75 -3.66 10.89 5.57
N ILE A 76 -3.48 10.31 6.75
CA ILE A 76 -3.21 8.88 6.93
C ILE A 76 -4.36 8.27 7.73
N TRP A 77 -4.98 7.26 7.16
CA TRP A 77 -5.81 6.34 7.91
C TRP A 77 -4.93 5.16 8.36
N ARG A 78 -4.64 5.12 9.66
CA ARG A 78 -3.97 3.98 10.29
C ARG A 78 -4.98 2.88 10.48
N ARG A 79 -4.87 1.82 9.67
CA ARG A 79 -5.81 0.71 9.71
C ARG A 79 -5.40 -0.26 10.80
N SER A 80 -6.37 -0.81 11.52
CA SER A 80 -6.20 -2.17 12.03
C SER A 80 -6.07 -3.05 10.78
N TYR A 81 -4.88 -3.60 10.59
CA TYR A 81 -4.37 -4.24 9.37
C TYR A 81 -5.45 -4.93 8.51
N PRO A 82 -5.47 -4.75 7.17
CA PRO A 82 -6.45 -5.43 6.32
C PRO A 82 -6.36 -6.94 6.50
N ASP A 83 -7.48 -7.61 6.22
CA ASP A 83 -7.67 -9.07 6.35
C ASP A 83 -6.38 -9.86 6.05
N VAL A 84 -5.94 -10.66 7.01
CA VAL A 84 -4.68 -11.44 6.96
C VAL A 84 -4.55 -12.24 5.66
N ALA A 85 -5.68 -12.61 5.05
CA ALA A 85 -5.72 -13.29 3.76
C ALA A 85 -5.05 -12.50 2.62
N ILE A 86 -5.15 -11.17 2.60
CA ILE A 86 -4.51 -10.34 1.57
C ILE A 86 -2.97 -10.35 1.73
N ALA A 87 -2.48 -10.45 2.97
CA ALA A 87 -1.04 -10.51 3.23
C ALA A 87 -0.40 -11.83 2.77
N GLU A 88 -1.21 -12.88 2.54
CA GLU A 88 -0.76 -14.20 2.11
C GLU A 88 -0.70 -14.36 0.58
N VAL A 89 -0.95 -13.29 -0.19
CA VAL A 89 -0.83 -13.33 -1.65
C VAL A 89 0.60 -13.71 -2.05
N ILE A 90 0.72 -14.77 -2.85
CA ILE A 90 1.98 -15.19 -3.47
C ILE A 90 2.23 -14.27 -4.67
N LEU A 91 3.08 -13.26 -4.47
CA LEU A 91 3.33 -12.24 -5.49
C LEU A 91 3.91 -12.78 -6.81
N ASP A 92 4.60 -13.93 -6.79
CA ASP A 92 5.09 -14.62 -8.02
C ASP A 92 3.98 -15.18 -8.91
N ALA A 93 2.76 -15.31 -8.37
CA ALA A 93 1.65 -15.98 -9.03
C ALA A 93 0.63 -15.01 -9.62
N VAL A 94 0.84 -13.70 -9.45
CA VAL A 94 -0.11 -12.66 -9.84
C VAL A 94 0.57 -11.58 -10.69
N ASP A 95 -0.20 -10.99 -11.60
CA ASP A 95 0.23 -9.91 -12.48
C ASP A 95 -0.30 -8.55 -12.01
N ASP A 96 0.25 -7.47 -12.56
CA ASP A 96 -0.23 -6.11 -12.36
C ASP A 96 -1.63 -5.90 -12.94
N VAL A 97 -2.42 -5.04 -12.29
CA VAL A 97 -3.76 -4.66 -12.76
C VAL A 97 -3.85 -3.14 -12.88
N ALA A 98 -4.29 -2.63 -14.03
CA ALA A 98 -4.50 -1.20 -14.26
C ALA A 98 -5.80 -0.94 -15.03
N MET A 99 -6.59 0.02 -14.57
CA MET A 99 -7.90 0.33 -15.16
C MET A 99 -8.34 1.76 -14.88
N VAL A 100 -9.20 2.30 -15.74
CA VAL A 100 -9.86 3.61 -15.55
C VAL A 100 -11.36 3.43 -15.74
N GLN A 101 -12.14 3.60 -14.68
CA GLN A 101 -13.58 3.30 -14.72
C GLN A 101 -14.40 4.16 -13.73
N PRO A 102 -15.74 4.20 -13.89
CA PRO A 102 -16.64 4.77 -12.89
C PRO A 102 -16.51 4.05 -11.56
N VAL A 103 -16.65 4.80 -10.47
CA VAL A 103 -16.49 4.26 -9.11
C VAL A 103 -17.52 3.17 -8.82
N GLU A 104 -18.76 3.34 -9.29
CA GLU A 104 -19.84 2.37 -9.07
C GLU A 104 -19.59 1.00 -9.74
N GLU A 105 -18.73 0.92 -10.76
CA GLU A 105 -18.47 -0.32 -11.51
C GLU A 105 -17.39 -1.18 -10.84
N ILE A 106 -16.48 -0.59 -10.06
CA ILE A 106 -15.27 -1.24 -9.53
C ILE A 106 -15.58 -2.54 -8.78
N ALA A 107 -16.57 -2.53 -7.89
CA ALA A 107 -16.91 -3.71 -7.08
C ALA A 107 -17.37 -4.90 -7.92
N THR A 108 -17.86 -4.65 -9.15
CA THR A 108 -18.37 -5.67 -10.06
C THR A 108 -17.35 -6.11 -11.10
N THR A 109 -16.47 -5.21 -11.56
CA THR A 109 -15.51 -5.48 -12.66
C THR A 109 -14.15 -5.93 -12.16
N LEU A 110 -13.65 -5.34 -11.06
CA LEU A 110 -12.30 -5.61 -10.54
C LEU A 110 -12.10 -7.08 -10.10
N PRO A 111 -13.09 -7.81 -9.54
CA PRO A 111 -12.88 -9.23 -9.20
C PRO A 111 -12.46 -10.09 -10.40
N ASP A 112 -13.03 -9.84 -11.58
CA ASP A 112 -12.75 -10.62 -12.80
C ASP A 112 -11.38 -10.25 -13.39
N GLU A 113 -11.01 -8.97 -13.34
CA GLU A 113 -9.69 -8.48 -13.73
C GLU A 113 -8.59 -9.07 -12.82
N LEU A 114 -8.82 -9.09 -11.50
CA LEU A 114 -7.92 -9.73 -10.55
C LEU A 114 -7.83 -11.24 -10.78
N ALA A 115 -8.94 -11.92 -11.04
CA ALA A 115 -8.91 -13.35 -11.37
C ALA A 115 -8.11 -13.63 -12.65
N THR A 116 -8.24 -12.77 -13.66
CA THR A 116 -7.48 -12.84 -14.91
C THR A 116 -5.98 -12.63 -14.67
N ALA A 117 -5.63 -11.71 -13.78
CA ALA A 117 -4.27 -11.46 -13.32
C ALA A 117 -3.75 -12.51 -12.32
N GLY A 118 -4.45 -13.63 -12.12
CA GLY A 118 -3.96 -14.77 -11.34
C GLY A 118 -4.24 -14.72 -9.84
N TYR A 119 -4.95 -13.70 -9.34
CA TYR A 119 -5.34 -13.64 -7.92
C TYR A 119 -6.37 -14.74 -7.60
N PRO A 120 -6.23 -15.46 -6.46
CA PRO A 120 -7.24 -16.42 -6.02
C PRO A 120 -8.60 -15.74 -5.84
N THR A 121 -9.70 -16.38 -6.28
CA THR A 121 -11.04 -15.78 -6.30
C THR A 121 -11.47 -15.19 -4.95
N ALA A 122 -11.13 -15.84 -3.83
CA ALA A 122 -11.43 -15.31 -2.49
C ALA A 122 -10.69 -13.99 -2.22
N ILE A 123 -9.40 -13.92 -2.56
CA ILE A 123 -8.58 -12.72 -2.40
C ILE A 123 -9.01 -11.63 -3.38
N ALA A 124 -9.30 -11.98 -4.63
CA ALA A 124 -9.79 -11.05 -5.64
C ALA A 124 -11.04 -10.30 -5.16
N ARG A 125 -11.98 -11.00 -4.51
CA ARG A 125 -13.19 -10.40 -3.92
C ARG A 125 -12.88 -9.47 -2.75
N LEU A 126 -11.97 -9.86 -1.86
CA LEU A 126 -11.56 -9.04 -0.71
C LEU A 126 -10.86 -7.75 -1.16
N LEU A 127 -9.88 -7.89 -2.07
CA LEU A 127 -9.19 -6.75 -2.67
C LEU A 127 -10.16 -5.84 -3.42
N ALA A 128 -11.06 -6.39 -4.24
CA ALA A 128 -12.02 -5.58 -4.97
C ALA A 128 -12.96 -4.78 -4.05
N ALA A 129 -13.44 -5.39 -2.96
CA ALA A 129 -14.27 -4.70 -1.98
C ALA A 129 -13.52 -3.56 -1.26
N ASP A 130 -12.26 -3.80 -0.88
CA ASP A 130 -11.41 -2.79 -0.26
C ASP A 130 -11.11 -1.65 -1.24
N VAL A 131 -10.67 -1.98 -2.46
CA VAL A 131 -10.36 -1.00 -3.52
C VAL A 131 -11.59 -0.17 -3.87
N ALA A 132 -12.79 -0.76 -3.99
CA ALA A 132 -14.03 -0.02 -4.23
C ALA A 132 -14.34 0.97 -3.10
N THR A 133 -14.11 0.57 -1.84
CA THR A 133 -14.28 1.45 -0.67
C THR A 133 -13.31 2.63 -0.71
N LEU A 134 -12.03 2.37 -1.01
CA LEU A 134 -10.99 3.40 -1.09
C LEU A 134 -11.19 4.34 -2.29
N ALA A 135 -11.58 3.80 -3.44
CA ALA A 135 -11.93 4.57 -4.63
C ALA A 135 -13.12 5.50 -4.36
N SER A 136 -14.17 4.99 -3.71
CA SER A 136 -15.33 5.79 -3.32
C SER A 136 -14.97 6.92 -2.36
N ALA A 137 -14.10 6.66 -1.39
CA ALA A 137 -13.59 7.68 -0.49
C ALA A 137 -12.80 8.77 -1.23
N LEU A 138 -11.85 8.40 -2.10
CA LEU A 138 -11.10 9.37 -2.91
C LEU A 138 -12.04 10.19 -3.80
N ALA A 139 -12.93 9.53 -4.53
CA ALA A 139 -13.87 10.15 -5.46
C ALA A 139 -14.78 11.16 -4.75
N THR A 140 -15.30 10.80 -3.57
CA THR A 140 -16.12 11.69 -2.74
C THR A 140 -15.32 12.89 -2.23
N ILE A 141 -14.08 12.69 -1.81
CA ILE A 141 -13.22 13.75 -1.24
C ILE A 141 -12.80 14.76 -2.32
N VAL A 142 -12.47 14.27 -3.51
CA VAL A 142 -11.95 15.09 -4.63
C VAL A 142 -13.08 15.63 -5.52
N GLY A 143 -14.25 14.99 -5.53
CA GLY A 143 -15.41 15.39 -6.33
C GLY A 143 -15.36 14.88 -7.77
N VAL A 144 -14.97 13.62 -7.98
CA VAL A 144 -14.94 12.95 -9.29
C VAL A 144 -15.85 11.71 -9.29
N THR A 145 -16.27 11.25 -10.46
CA THR A 145 -17.07 10.01 -10.62
C THR A 145 -16.27 8.85 -11.20
N ARG A 146 -15.08 9.13 -11.74
CA ARG A 146 -14.17 8.16 -12.33
C ARG A 146 -12.82 8.20 -11.64
N VAL A 147 -12.16 7.05 -11.59
CA VAL A 147 -10.82 6.92 -11.01
C VAL A 147 -9.95 6.03 -11.89
N SER A 148 -8.63 6.28 -11.83
CA SER A 148 -7.61 5.35 -12.30
C SER A 148 -7.14 4.51 -11.14
N ILE A 149 -7.09 3.20 -11.32
CA ILE A 149 -6.66 2.23 -10.31
C ILE A 149 -5.45 1.49 -10.87
N ARG A 150 -4.41 1.35 -10.06
CA ARG A 150 -3.27 0.48 -10.32
C ARG A 150 -2.99 -0.37 -9.10
N LEU A 151 -2.87 -1.68 -9.30
CA LEU A 151 -2.42 -2.62 -8.30
C LEU A 151 -1.16 -3.28 -8.87
N ASP A 152 0.00 -2.85 -8.37
CA ASP A 152 1.30 -3.18 -8.91
C ASP A 152 2.05 -4.15 -7.97
N VAL A 153 2.66 -5.20 -8.53
CA VAL A 153 3.70 -6.01 -7.88
C VAL A 153 5.05 -5.32 -8.09
N VAL A 154 5.51 -4.59 -7.08
CA VAL A 154 6.75 -3.81 -7.16
C VAL A 154 7.93 -4.68 -6.71
N GLU A 155 8.83 -4.95 -7.65
CA GLU A 155 10.05 -5.76 -7.43
C GLU A 155 11.34 -4.99 -7.72
N THR A 156 11.23 -3.72 -8.12
CA THR A 156 12.36 -2.88 -8.52
C THR A 156 12.33 -1.52 -7.83
N ASP A 157 13.45 -0.79 -7.89
CA ASP A 157 13.57 0.58 -7.38
C ASP A 157 12.96 1.64 -8.33
N ALA A 158 11.88 1.29 -9.01
CA ALA A 158 11.07 2.27 -9.73
C ALA A 158 10.54 3.31 -8.73
N CYS A 159 10.57 4.59 -9.13
CA CYS A 159 10.16 5.71 -8.27
C CYS A 159 10.93 5.86 -6.94
N ARG A 160 12.20 5.39 -6.88
CA ARG A 160 13.08 5.56 -5.69
C ARG A 160 13.50 7.00 -5.37
N ARG A 161 13.29 7.93 -6.31
CA ARG A 161 13.61 9.35 -6.10
C ARG A 161 12.40 10.01 -5.46
N PHE A 162 12.65 10.83 -4.44
CA PHE A 162 11.62 11.68 -3.86
C PHE A 162 11.03 12.60 -4.93
N HIS A 163 9.71 12.61 -5.02
CA HIS A 163 8.96 13.39 -5.98
C HIS A 163 7.58 13.77 -5.42
N ALA A 164 6.89 14.63 -6.17
CA ALA A 164 5.50 14.96 -5.96
C ALA A 164 4.78 14.84 -7.31
N ASP A 165 3.63 14.17 -7.31
CA ASP A 165 2.87 13.87 -8.51
C ASP A 165 2.05 15.06 -9.03
N TYR A 166 1.82 15.08 -10.34
CA TYR A 166 0.94 16.04 -11.02
C TYR A 166 -0.50 15.55 -11.04
N VAL A 167 -1.08 15.38 -9.85
CA VAL A 167 -2.49 15.02 -9.63
C VAL A 167 -3.11 15.95 -8.61
N THR A 168 -4.44 15.94 -8.49
CA THR A 168 -5.15 16.66 -7.41
C THR A 168 -4.79 16.04 -6.05
N ALA A 169 -5.07 14.75 -5.91
CA ALA A 169 -4.60 13.92 -4.80
C ALA A 169 -4.42 12.48 -5.29
N ARG A 170 -3.60 11.71 -4.60
CA ARG A 170 -3.36 10.29 -4.84
C ARG A 170 -3.63 9.50 -3.57
N LEU A 171 -4.40 8.44 -3.66
CA LEU A 171 -4.52 7.47 -2.56
C LEU A 171 -3.55 6.33 -2.80
N ILE A 172 -2.77 5.99 -1.77
CA ILE A 172 -1.80 4.89 -1.79
C ILE A 172 -2.05 3.97 -0.60
N CYS A 173 -2.07 2.67 -0.85
CA CYS A 173 -2.07 1.61 0.17
C CYS A 173 -1.05 0.56 -0.22
N THR A 174 -0.16 0.16 0.69
CA THR A 174 0.72 -1.00 0.47
C THR A 174 0.15 -2.19 1.21
N TYR A 175 -0.40 -3.17 0.49
CA TYR A 175 -1.00 -4.37 1.08
C TYR A 175 0.05 -5.38 1.57
N VAL A 176 1.13 -5.53 0.82
CA VAL A 176 2.25 -6.44 1.15
C VAL A 176 3.56 -5.66 1.03
N GLY A 177 4.50 -5.88 1.94
CA GLY A 177 5.82 -5.25 1.93
C GLY A 177 5.89 -3.83 2.52
N PRO A 178 7.06 -3.17 2.46
CA PRO A 178 7.29 -1.89 3.13
C PRO A 178 6.42 -0.75 2.57
N GLY A 179 5.92 0.15 3.41
CA GLY A 179 5.06 1.24 2.95
C GLY A 179 5.79 2.38 2.23
N THR A 180 5.02 3.21 1.53
CA THR A 180 5.51 4.41 0.83
C THR A 180 6.22 5.36 1.80
N GLN A 181 7.38 5.86 1.38
CA GLN A 181 8.17 6.81 2.16
C GLN A 181 7.81 8.26 1.82
N TRP A 182 7.88 9.16 2.80
CA TRP A 182 7.53 10.56 2.66
C TRP A 182 8.42 11.47 3.50
N LEU A 183 8.45 12.75 3.13
CA LEU A 183 9.21 13.81 3.79
C LEU A 183 8.29 14.85 4.40
N THR A 184 8.75 15.48 5.48
CA THR A 184 8.10 16.69 5.98
C THR A 184 8.33 17.85 5.00
N ALA A 185 7.50 18.89 5.04
CA ALA A 185 7.72 20.11 4.26
C ALA A 185 9.13 20.71 4.44
N ALA A 186 9.69 20.64 5.65
CA ALA A 186 11.05 21.13 5.93
C ALA A 186 12.12 20.25 5.28
N ASP A 187 12.00 18.92 5.41
CA ASP A 187 12.94 17.98 4.77
C ASP A 187 12.84 18.03 3.23
N ALA A 188 11.64 18.23 2.69
CA ALA A 188 11.40 18.41 1.26
C ALA A 188 12.05 19.70 0.73
N ALA A 189 11.93 20.80 1.47
CA ALA A 189 12.60 22.06 1.14
C ALA A 189 14.13 21.90 1.16
N ALA A 190 14.68 21.30 2.23
CA ALA A 190 16.11 21.02 2.34
C ALA A 190 16.62 20.14 1.19
N LEU A 191 15.87 19.11 0.78
CA LEU A 191 16.20 18.30 -0.39
C LEU A 191 16.24 19.13 -1.68
N GLY A 192 15.29 20.05 -1.86
CA GLY A 192 15.24 20.97 -3.00
C GLY A 192 16.42 21.96 -3.04
N GLU A 193 16.97 22.31 -1.88
CA GLU A 193 18.18 23.13 -1.73
C GLU A 193 19.48 22.32 -1.88
N GLY A 194 19.39 21.00 -2.07
CA GLY A 194 20.54 20.13 -2.35
C GLY A 194 21.07 19.36 -1.13
N ALA A 195 20.32 19.29 -0.02
CA ALA A 195 20.68 18.42 1.09
C ALA A 195 20.75 16.94 0.67
N ALA A 196 21.70 16.20 1.25
CA ALA A 196 21.80 14.76 1.02
C ALA A 196 20.62 14.03 1.65
N VAL A 197 20.09 12.99 0.99
CA VAL A 197 18.95 12.21 1.51
C VAL A 197 19.23 11.64 2.90
N ASP A 198 20.47 11.24 3.18
CA ASP A 198 20.87 10.64 4.46
C ASP A 198 20.86 11.66 5.62
N SER A 199 20.80 12.96 5.32
CA SER A 199 20.62 14.01 6.33
C SER A 199 19.16 14.35 6.64
N LEU A 200 18.21 13.75 5.92
CA LEU A 200 16.78 14.03 6.06
C LEU A 200 16.09 13.02 6.95
N VAL A 201 14.98 13.44 7.58
CA VAL A 201 14.14 12.51 8.34
C VAL A 201 13.13 11.85 7.40
N VAL A 202 13.51 10.69 6.85
CA VAL A 202 12.61 9.87 6.02
C VAL A 202 11.60 9.13 6.90
N ARG A 203 10.32 9.26 6.56
CA ARG A 203 9.21 8.59 7.23
C ARG A 203 8.55 7.59 6.31
N SER A 204 7.88 6.58 6.87
CA SER A 204 7.19 5.55 6.09
C SER A 204 5.76 5.41 6.59
N LEU A 205 4.84 5.11 5.67
CA LEU A 205 3.58 4.46 6.04
C LEU A 205 3.84 3.03 6.53
N SER A 206 3.03 2.52 7.44
CA SER A 206 3.02 1.10 7.75
C SER A 206 2.31 0.31 6.64
N THR A 207 2.63 -0.98 6.51
CA THR A 207 1.87 -1.88 5.62
C THR A 207 0.40 -1.88 6.05
N GLY A 208 -0.50 -1.73 5.08
CA GLY A 208 -1.94 -1.61 5.30
C GLY A 208 -2.43 -0.21 5.63
N ASP A 209 -1.57 0.75 5.97
CA ASP A 209 -1.99 2.15 6.10
C ASP A 209 -2.45 2.70 4.75
N VAL A 210 -3.48 3.54 4.79
CA VAL A 210 -3.95 4.27 3.61
C VAL A 210 -3.53 5.72 3.73
N GLY A 211 -2.72 6.19 2.79
CA GLY A 211 -2.34 7.60 2.70
C GLY A 211 -3.06 8.29 1.55
N MET A 212 -3.64 9.46 1.82
CA MET A 212 -4.10 10.42 0.83
C MET A 212 -3.06 11.54 0.69
N PHE A 213 -2.41 11.59 -0.47
CA PHE A 213 -1.28 12.44 -0.79
C PHE A 213 -1.76 13.63 -1.63
N LYS A 214 -1.60 14.86 -1.13
CA LYS A 214 -1.94 16.06 -1.92
C LYS A 214 -0.88 16.28 -3.02
N GLY A 215 -1.33 16.31 -4.27
CA GLY A 215 -0.45 16.48 -5.43
C GLY A 215 -0.29 17.93 -5.85
N LYS A 216 0.55 18.16 -6.87
CA LYS A 216 0.90 19.50 -7.37
C LYS A 216 -0.27 20.26 -7.97
N THR A 217 -1.29 19.58 -8.48
CA THR A 217 -2.47 20.25 -9.06
C THR A 217 -3.29 20.95 -7.98
N TRP A 218 -3.35 20.38 -6.76
CA TRP A 218 -4.09 20.97 -5.66
C TRP A 218 -3.23 21.88 -4.77
N ALA A 219 -1.98 21.50 -4.52
CA ALA A 219 -1.03 22.32 -3.77
C ALA A 219 0.27 22.48 -4.58
N PRO A 220 0.33 23.44 -5.52
CA PRO A 220 1.52 23.64 -6.36
C PRO A 220 2.77 23.97 -5.55
N ASP A 221 2.61 24.73 -4.45
CA ASP A 221 3.73 25.20 -3.61
C ASP A 221 4.04 24.27 -2.43
N ALA A 222 3.14 23.34 -2.12
CA ALA A 222 3.27 22.45 -0.96
C ALA A 222 2.72 21.04 -1.25
N PRO A 223 3.12 20.36 -2.34
CA PRO A 223 2.71 18.97 -2.49
C PRO A 223 3.43 18.10 -1.45
N ILE A 224 2.86 16.94 -1.11
CA ILE A 224 3.60 15.99 -0.27
C ILE A 224 4.67 15.28 -1.11
N VAL A 225 5.93 15.37 -0.67
CA VAL A 225 7.06 14.71 -1.31
C VAL A 225 7.19 13.28 -0.77
N HIS A 226 7.20 12.31 -1.68
CA HIS A 226 7.19 10.89 -1.36
C HIS A 226 7.97 10.05 -2.38
N ARG A 227 8.19 8.78 -2.06
CA ARG A 227 8.84 7.80 -2.94
C ARG A 227 8.45 6.37 -2.57
N SER A 228 8.71 5.43 -3.50
CA SER A 228 8.82 4.02 -3.11
C SER A 228 10.08 3.81 -2.27
N PRO A 229 10.04 3.03 -1.16
CA PRO A 229 11.23 2.59 -0.46
C PRO A 229 12.18 1.84 -1.42
N PRO A 230 13.51 1.99 -1.26
CA PRO A 230 14.45 1.16 -1.99
C PRO A 230 14.36 -0.28 -1.48
N ILE A 231 14.00 -1.22 -2.36
CA ILE A 231 13.76 -2.63 -2.03
C ILE A 231 14.68 -3.59 -2.80
N LEU A 232 15.34 -3.12 -3.86
CA LEU A 232 16.17 -3.98 -4.70
C LEU A 232 17.31 -4.66 -3.92
N THR A 233 17.87 -3.98 -2.93
CA THR A 233 18.94 -4.51 -2.08
C THR A 233 18.46 -5.40 -0.95
N THR A 234 17.17 -5.34 -0.60
CA THR A 234 16.58 -6.18 0.46
C THR A 234 15.95 -7.44 -0.10
N GLY A 235 15.67 -7.48 -1.42
CA GLY A 235 14.93 -8.57 -2.06
C GLY A 235 13.45 -8.60 -1.68
N GLU A 236 12.98 -7.55 -1.01
CA GLU A 236 11.57 -7.39 -0.65
C GLU A 236 10.74 -7.06 -1.89
N ARG A 237 9.47 -7.43 -1.83
CA ARG A 237 8.48 -7.13 -2.87
C ARG A 237 7.25 -6.51 -2.24
N ARG A 238 6.50 -5.77 -3.04
CA ARG A 238 5.35 -5.03 -2.53
C ARG A 238 4.14 -5.21 -3.43
N LEU A 239 2.98 -5.36 -2.82
CA LEU A 239 1.70 -5.20 -3.50
C LEU A 239 1.17 -3.80 -3.21
N LEU A 240 1.25 -2.92 -4.20
CA LEU A 240 0.97 -1.50 -4.06
C LEU A 240 -0.31 -1.12 -4.80
N LEU A 241 -1.29 -0.60 -4.08
CA LEU A 241 -2.44 0.07 -4.65
C LEU A 241 -2.17 1.56 -4.80
N VAL A 242 -2.47 2.09 -5.98
CA VAL A 242 -2.53 3.53 -6.29
C VAL A 242 -3.89 3.83 -6.91
N ILE A 243 -4.58 4.83 -6.38
CA ILE A 243 -5.82 5.37 -6.94
C ILE A 243 -5.65 6.87 -7.18
N ASP A 244 -5.91 7.30 -8.41
CA ASP A 244 -5.87 8.69 -8.83
C ASP A 244 -7.25 9.12 -9.36
N PRO A 245 -7.65 10.40 -9.21
CA PRO A 245 -8.83 10.92 -9.89
C PRO A 245 -8.63 10.85 -11.41
N ALA A 246 -9.66 10.39 -12.13
CA ALA A 246 -9.66 10.37 -13.59
C ALA A 246 -10.72 11.34 -14.14
N PRO A 247 -10.46 11.96 -15.31
CA PRO A 247 -11.44 12.80 -15.99
C PRO A 247 -12.67 12.02 -16.47
#